data_AF-A0A931ZE82-F1
#
_entry.id   AF-A0A931ZE82-F1
#
_cell.length_a   1.000
_cell.length_b   1.000
_cell.length_c   1.000
_cell.angle_alpha   90.00
_cell.angle_beta   90.00
_cell.angle_gamma   90.00
#
_symmetry.space_group_name_H-M   'P 1'
#
loop_
_entity.id
_entity.type
_entity.pdbx_description
1 polymer ?
#
loop_
_entity_poly.entity_id
_entity_poly.type
_entity_poly.pdbx_seq_one_letter_code
_entity_poly.pdbx_strand_id
1 'polypeptide(L)'
;MGKVSTIIGVIILAGAVGFFVYQRFFRQDFKLPRGGETKMETIVTESKETKEIMVTDNVKHSIPLAEIIGGGPPKDGIPSIDNPKFLSVAEANSWLKDDEPGIAFSRGNTHRFYPYQIMVWHEIVNDTVEGERILVTYCPLCLTGFVFDPLVRGERVEFGTSGKLWKSNLVMYDRKTDSLWSQILGEAIVGEMTGTKLNVLPSDQARYGEWKKLFANGQVLSRETGAVRFYGSTPYGDYFSVTNLSLSLTKPTDTRLPNDAFILGVVLNGKAKAYWVEAVKAKGTIEDVFQGTQLLLNHEKELDVVRMFKKLPNGELERMNPFSAFWFSWAAVHPDTELFK
;
A
#
# COMPACT_ATOMS: atom_id res chain seq x y z
N MET A 1 56.04 -32.57 -19.02
CA MET A 1 54.99 -33.53 -19.43
C MET A 1 54.20 -33.91 -18.19
N GLY A 2 52.91 -33.62 -18.18
CA GLY A 2 52.07 -33.61 -16.99
C GLY A 2 51.61 -34.99 -16.50
N LYS A 3 51.23 -35.04 -15.22
CA LYS A 3 50.38 -36.09 -14.67
C LYS A 3 49.00 -35.48 -14.38
N VAL A 4 47.98 -36.10 -14.95
CA VAL A 4 46.56 -35.95 -14.64
C VAL A 4 46.14 -37.20 -13.86
N SER A 5 45.44 -37.03 -12.75
CA SER A 5 44.33 -37.86 -12.22
C SER A 5 44.17 -37.58 -10.73
N THR A 6 43.01 -37.55 -10.07
CA THR A 6 41.58 -37.48 -10.40
C THR A 6 40.95 -37.39 -9.00
N ILE A 7 40.28 -36.29 -8.66
CA ILE A 7 39.43 -36.20 -7.46
C ILE A 7 37.99 -36.30 -7.97
N ILE A 8 37.38 -37.47 -7.81
CA ILE A 8 35.93 -37.66 -7.93
C ILE A 8 35.42 -37.87 -6.51
N GLY A 9 34.51 -36.99 -6.07
CA GLY A 9 33.62 -37.35 -4.97
C GLY A 9 33.19 -36.21 -4.08
N VAL A 10 32.49 -35.19 -4.58
CA VAL A 10 31.46 -34.44 -3.83
C VAL A 10 30.51 -33.72 -4.82
N ILE A 11 29.64 -34.45 -5.54
CA ILE A 11 28.49 -33.81 -6.25
C ILE A 11 27.28 -34.75 -6.23
N ILE A 12 26.74 -35.08 -5.04
CA ILE A 12 25.38 -35.67 -4.97
C ILE A 12 24.52 -35.05 -3.84
N LEU A 13 25.08 -34.35 -2.84
CA LEU A 13 24.26 -33.84 -1.72
C LEU A 13 23.59 -32.47 -1.94
N ALA A 14 23.92 -31.72 -3.01
CA ALA A 14 23.33 -30.40 -3.26
C ALA A 14 21.95 -30.45 -3.97
N GLY A 15 21.63 -31.56 -4.65
CA GLY A 15 20.40 -31.68 -5.43
C GLY A 15 19.15 -31.89 -4.56
N ALA A 16 19.24 -32.69 -3.50
CA ALA A 16 18.07 -33.02 -2.68
C ALA A 16 17.66 -31.87 -1.74
N VAL A 17 18.63 -31.14 -1.17
CA VAL A 17 18.35 -29.95 -0.34
C VAL A 17 17.85 -28.80 -1.21
N GLY A 18 18.43 -28.59 -2.40
CA GLY A 18 17.95 -27.61 -3.38
C GLY A 18 16.53 -27.90 -3.87
N PHE A 19 16.19 -29.17 -4.11
CA PHE A 19 14.84 -29.59 -4.54
C PHE A 19 13.78 -29.44 -3.44
N PHE A 20 14.12 -29.75 -2.18
CA PHE A 20 13.21 -29.55 -1.04
C PHE A 20 13.04 -28.07 -0.66
N VAL A 21 14.09 -27.25 -0.78
CA VAL A 21 14.02 -25.79 -0.62
C VAL A 21 13.21 -25.17 -1.77
N TYR A 22 13.41 -25.63 -3.01
CA TYR A 22 12.60 -25.24 -4.16
C TYR A 22 11.11 -25.57 -3.94
N GLN A 23 10.76 -26.80 -3.56
CA GLN A 23 9.35 -27.14 -3.28
C GLN A 23 8.76 -26.45 -2.03
N ARG A 24 9.59 -25.99 -1.08
CA ARG A 24 9.13 -25.30 0.13
C ARG A 24 8.97 -23.78 -0.06
N PHE A 25 9.71 -23.16 -0.98
CA PHE A 25 9.56 -21.75 -1.35
C PHE A 25 8.55 -21.52 -2.50
N PHE A 26 8.35 -22.48 -3.41
CA PHE A 26 7.31 -22.42 -4.45
C PHE A 26 5.94 -22.92 -3.95
N ARG A 27 5.56 -22.53 -2.73
CA ARG A 27 4.17 -22.69 -2.26
C ARG A 27 3.28 -21.75 -3.07
N GLN A 28 2.61 -22.35 -4.05
CA GLN A 28 1.39 -21.91 -4.73
C GLN A 28 1.20 -20.38 -4.79
N ASP A 29 1.68 -19.77 -5.87
CA ASP A 29 1.12 -18.49 -6.32
C ASP A 29 -0.41 -18.68 -6.39
N PHE A 30 -1.17 -17.77 -5.77
CA PHE A 30 -2.62 -17.76 -5.95
C PHE A 30 -2.91 -17.60 -7.45
N LYS A 31 -3.32 -18.70 -8.10
CA LYS A 31 -3.59 -18.73 -9.53
C LYS A 31 -4.99 -18.20 -9.77
N LEU A 32 -5.09 -17.10 -10.51
CA LEU A 32 -6.37 -16.59 -10.97
C LEU A 32 -7.03 -17.66 -11.86
N PRO A 33 -8.32 -17.96 -11.65
CA PRO A 33 -9.02 -18.89 -12.53
C PRO A 33 -9.16 -18.31 -13.94
N ARG A 34 -9.27 -19.19 -14.94
CA ARG A 34 -9.26 -18.81 -16.37
C ARG A 34 -10.39 -19.44 -17.18
N GLY A 35 -11.26 -20.25 -16.57
CA GLY A 35 -12.36 -20.96 -17.22
C GLY A 35 -13.64 -20.97 -16.36
N GLY A 36 -14.71 -21.56 -16.89
CA GLY A 36 -15.98 -21.69 -16.17
C GLY A 36 -17.02 -20.59 -16.42
N GLU A 37 -18.26 -20.85 -16.03
CA GLU A 37 -19.33 -19.86 -16.06
C GLU A 37 -19.14 -18.85 -14.93
N THR A 38 -19.21 -17.56 -15.25
CA THR A 38 -19.27 -16.51 -14.23
C THR A 38 -20.68 -16.43 -13.67
N LYS A 39 -20.82 -16.66 -12.36
CA LYS A 39 -22.07 -16.47 -11.63
C LYS A 39 -21.98 -15.20 -10.79
N MET A 40 -23.09 -14.48 -10.68
CA MET A 40 -23.18 -13.29 -9.85
C MET A 40 -23.83 -13.64 -8.52
N GLU A 41 -23.16 -13.30 -7.42
CA GLU A 41 -23.67 -13.36 -6.06
C GLU A 41 -23.79 -11.94 -5.52
N THR A 42 -24.96 -11.61 -4.98
CA THR A 42 -25.16 -10.34 -4.27
C THR A 42 -24.76 -10.54 -2.81
N ILE A 43 -23.73 -9.83 -2.36
CA ILE A 43 -23.27 -9.90 -0.97
C ILE A 43 -23.49 -8.53 -0.30
N VAL A 44 -24.12 -8.56 0.87
CA VAL A 44 -24.19 -7.40 1.76
C VAL A 44 -22.85 -7.32 2.48
N THR A 45 -22.11 -6.25 2.23
CA THR A 45 -20.84 -6.02 2.92
C THR A 45 -21.08 -5.55 4.35
N GLU A 46 -20.05 -5.61 5.20
CA GLU A 46 -20.11 -5.08 6.57
C GLU A 46 -20.49 -3.58 6.62
N SER A 47 -20.25 -2.82 5.53
CA SER A 47 -20.66 -1.42 5.39
C SER A 47 -22.13 -1.23 4.99
N LYS A 48 -22.96 -2.28 4.99
CA LYS A 48 -24.36 -2.31 4.50
C LYS A 48 -24.52 -1.90 3.02
N GLU A 49 -23.41 -1.85 2.28
CA GLU A 49 -23.43 -1.66 0.84
C GLU A 49 -23.67 -3.01 0.17
N THR A 50 -24.54 -3.03 -0.83
CA THR A 50 -24.77 -4.24 -1.63
C THR A 50 -23.76 -4.23 -2.76
N LYS A 51 -22.85 -5.21 -2.82
CA LYS A 51 -21.86 -5.33 -3.89
C LYS A 51 -22.06 -6.63 -4.64
N GLU A 52 -21.99 -6.54 -5.95
CA GLU A 52 -21.99 -7.71 -6.82
C GLU A 52 -20.61 -8.37 -6.78
N ILE A 53 -20.57 -9.64 -6.36
CA ILE A 53 -19.38 -10.47 -6.34
C ILE A 53 -19.55 -11.55 -7.41
N MET A 54 -18.57 -11.65 -8.29
CA MET A 54 -18.50 -12.68 -9.32
C MET A 54 -17.87 -13.95 -8.75
N VAL A 55 -18.31 -15.10 -9.26
CA VAL A 55 -17.72 -16.41 -8.96
C VAL A 55 -17.32 -17.09 -10.26
N THR A 56 -16.04 -17.42 -10.38
CA THR A 56 -15.46 -18.16 -11.52
C THR A 56 -14.61 -19.29 -10.97
N ASP A 57 -14.84 -20.54 -11.41
CA ASP A 57 -14.18 -21.75 -10.87
C ASP A 57 -14.20 -21.82 -9.33
N ASN A 58 -15.35 -21.49 -8.71
CA ASN A 58 -15.54 -21.39 -7.25
C ASN A 58 -14.67 -20.35 -6.51
N VAL A 59 -14.00 -19.46 -7.24
CA VAL A 59 -13.25 -18.34 -6.65
C VAL A 59 -14.10 -17.08 -6.75
N LYS A 60 -14.30 -16.42 -5.60
CA LYS A 60 -14.95 -15.11 -5.53
C LYS A 60 -14.01 -14.02 -6.03
N HIS A 61 -14.54 -13.04 -6.75
CA HIS A 61 -13.83 -11.83 -7.16
C HIS A 61 -14.79 -10.64 -7.34
N SER A 62 -14.32 -9.44 -7.04
CA SER A 62 -15.11 -8.19 -7.15
C SER A 62 -14.66 -7.29 -8.30
N ILE A 63 -13.69 -7.76 -9.08
CA ILE A 63 -13.15 -7.09 -10.28
C ILE A 63 -12.85 -8.12 -11.37
N PRO A 64 -12.82 -7.76 -12.66
CA PRO A 64 -12.47 -8.70 -13.71
C PRO A 64 -11.05 -9.24 -13.53
N LEU A 65 -10.91 -10.56 -13.43
CA LEU A 65 -9.63 -11.24 -13.19
C LEU A 65 -8.55 -10.91 -14.25
N ALA A 66 -8.96 -10.64 -15.49
CA ALA A 66 -8.07 -10.26 -16.58
C ALA A 66 -7.42 -8.88 -16.39
N GLU A 67 -7.96 -8.04 -15.51
CA GLU A 67 -7.35 -6.75 -15.16
C GLU A 67 -6.23 -6.89 -14.11
N ILE A 68 -6.11 -8.06 -13.48
CA ILE A 68 -5.04 -8.34 -12.53
C ILE A 68 -3.86 -8.92 -13.32
N ILE A 69 -2.75 -8.18 -13.30
CA ILE A 69 -1.56 -8.49 -14.09
C ILE A 69 -0.35 -8.72 -13.19
N GLY A 70 0.65 -9.44 -13.70
CA GLY A 70 1.93 -9.58 -13.00
C GLY A 70 2.77 -8.30 -13.12
N GLY A 71 3.35 -7.86 -12.01
CA GLY A 71 4.29 -6.73 -11.97
C GLY A 71 5.73 -7.10 -12.33
N GLY A 72 6.01 -8.39 -12.59
CA GLY A 72 7.34 -8.92 -12.88
C GLY A 72 7.85 -9.85 -11.78
N PRO A 73 7.94 -9.40 -10.52
CA PRO A 73 8.27 -10.27 -9.40
C PRO A 73 7.20 -11.35 -9.15
N PRO A 74 7.58 -12.56 -8.70
CA PRO A 74 6.63 -13.56 -8.21
C PRO A 74 6.03 -13.14 -6.85
N LYS A 75 5.11 -13.95 -6.31
CA LYS A 75 4.67 -13.80 -4.91
C LYS A 75 5.88 -13.78 -3.97
N ASP A 76 5.87 -12.85 -3.03
CA ASP A 76 6.98 -12.55 -2.11
C ASP A 76 8.32 -12.21 -2.79
N GLY A 77 8.35 -11.98 -4.12
CA GLY A 77 9.54 -11.54 -4.85
C GLY A 77 10.03 -10.15 -4.41
N ILE A 78 9.12 -9.35 -3.85
CA ILE A 78 9.40 -8.13 -3.09
C ILE A 78 9.17 -8.47 -1.61
N PRO A 79 10.22 -8.81 -0.83
CA PRO A 79 10.02 -9.35 0.51
C PRO A 79 9.42 -8.30 1.43
N SER A 80 8.32 -8.61 2.12
CA SER A 80 7.78 -7.75 3.18
C SER A 80 8.73 -7.70 4.38
N ILE A 81 8.62 -6.65 5.19
CA ILE A 81 9.32 -6.55 6.48
C ILE A 81 8.38 -7.02 7.58
N ASP A 82 8.62 -8.23 8.11
CA ASP A 82 7.72 -8.84 9.09
C ASP A 82 8.21 -8.69 10.54
N ASN A 83 9.47 -8.29 10.73
CA ASN A 83 10.08 -8.04 12.04
C ASN A 83 10.87 -6.73 12.01
N PRO A 84 10.21 -5.58 11.83
CA PRO A 84 10.89 -4.30 11.63
C PRO A 84 11.76 -3.93 12.84
N LYS A 85 12.94 -3.40 12.55
CA LYS A 85 13.84 -2.78 13.52
C LYS A 85 13.81 -1.28 13.35
N PHE A 86 14.03 -0.55 14.43
CA PHE A 86 13.92 0.90 14.42
C PHE A 86 15.11 1.53 15.12
N LEU A 87 15.52 2.67 14.56
CA LEU A 87 16.58 3.52 15.05
C LEU A 87 15.98 4.77 15.70
N SER A 88 16.73 5.41 16.58
CA SER A 88 16.44 6.77 17.01
C SER A 88 16.61 7.76 15.84
N VAL A 89 16.03 8.96 15.96
CA VAL A 89 16.28 10.08 15.04
C VAL A 89 17.77 10.38 14.92
N ALA A 90 18.52 10.34 16.03
CA ALA A 90 19.96 10.64 16.04
C ALA A 90 20.77 9.67 15.17
N GLU A 91 20.48 8.37 15.25
CA GLU A 91 21.12 7.34 14.43
C GLU A 91 20.72 7.46 12.95
N ALA A 92 19.43 7.71 12.68
CA ALA A 92 18.90 7.83 11.33
C ALA A 92 19.46 9.04 10.56
N ASN A 93 19.78 10.15 11.25
CA ASN A 93 20.38 11.34 10.67
C ASN A 93 21.71 11.08 9.94
N SER A 94 22.39 9.96 10.23
CA SER A 94 23.64 9.58 9.54
C SER A 94 23.44 9.17 8.08
N TRP A 95 22.22 8.81 7.67
CA TRP A 95 21.94 8.28 6.33
C TRP A 95 20.62 8.76 5.69
N LEU A 96 19.65 9.23 6.49
CA LEU A 96 18.36 9.73 6.02
C LEU A 96 18.39 11.27 5.97
N LYS A 97 18.21 11.84 4.78
CA LYS A 97 18.21 13.29 4.56
C LYS A 97 16.85 13.91 4.90
N ASP A 98 16.85 15.21 5.17
CA ASP A 98 15.64 15.93 5.60
C ASP A 98 14.54 15.99 4.54
N ASP A 99 14.91 15.99 3.26
CA ASP A 99 14.01 16.03 2.13
C ASP A 99 13.40 14.67 1.77
N GLU A 100 13.89 13.58 2.38
CA GLU A 100 13.42 12.22 2.12
C GLU A 100 11.97 12.03 2.59
N PRO A 101 11.07 11.59 1.69
CA PRO A 101 9.69 11.32 2.04
C PRO A 101 9.53 9.98 2.75
N GLY A 102 8.43 9.84 3.48
CA GLY A 102 8.04 8.60 4.11
C GLY A 102 6.63 8.65 4.67
N ILE A 103 6.19 7.51 5.21
CA ILE A 103 4.93 7.42 5.96
C ILE A 103 5.24 7.71 7.43
N ALA A 104 4.53 8.66 8.01
CA ALA A 104 4.54 8.96 9.43
C ALA A 104 3.28 8.38 10.09
N PHE A 105 3.47 7.58 11.12
CA PHE A 105 2.39 7.00 11.93
C PHE A 105 2.60 7.34 13.40
N SER A 106 1.52 7.56 14.14
CA SER A 106 1.57 7.88 15.57
C SER A 106 0.44 7.20 16.31
N ARG A 107 0.77 6.56 17.43
CA ARG A 107 -0.20 5.97 18.35
C ARG A 107 0.34 6.10 19.77
N GLY A 108 -0.47 6.65 20.67
CA GLY A 108 -0.01 6.96 22.03
C GLY A 108 1.24 7.85 21.99
N ASN A 109 2.32 7.38 22.62
CA ASN A 109 3.62 8.07 22.65
C ASN A 109 4.62 7.52 21.62
N THR A 110 4.23 6.53 20.83
CA THR A 110 5.10 5.96 19.80
C THR A 110 4.85 6.61 18.44
N HIS A 111 5.90 7.22 17.91
CA HIS A 111 5.91 7.88 16.60
C HIS A 111 6.87 7.14 15.67
N ARG A 112 6.34 6.60 14.57
CA ARG A 112 7.11 5.84 13.58
C ARG A 112 7.25 6.63 12.28
N PHE A 113 8.42 6.55 11.68
CA PHE A 113 8.67 7.02 10.32
C PHE A 113 9.18 5.86 9.46
N TYR A 114 8.53 5.61 8.32
CA TYR A 114 8.85 4.57 7.36
C TYR A 114 9.35 5.23 6.06
N PRO A 115 10.68 5.37 5.87
CA PRO A 115 11.24 6.08 4.72
C PRO A 115 10.93 5.40 3.39
N TYR A 116 10.62 6.18 2.36
CA TYR A 116 10.36 5.63 1.02
C TYR A 116 11.54 4.95 0.39
N GLN A 117 12.76 5.37 0.72
CA GLN A 117 13.97 4.67 0.29
C GLN A 117 14.12 3.24 0.86
N ILE A 118 13.33 2.85 1.86
CA ILE A 118 13.18 1.47 2.31
C ILE A 118 11.88 0.89 1.74
N MET A 119 10.76 1.61 1.89
CA MET A 119 9.45 1.11 1.47
C MET A 119 9.38 0.77 -0.02
N VAL A 120 10.11 1.47 -0.90
CA VAL A 120 10.16 1.17 -2.34
C VAL A 120 10.70 -0.24 -2.65
N TRP A 121 11.48 -0.83 -1.75
CA TRP A 121 12.09 -2.15 -1.92
C TRP A 121 11.32 -3.29 -1.24
N HIS A 122 10.32 -2.94 -0.44
CA HIS A 122 9.61 -3.88 0.44
C HIS A 122 8.10 -3.83 0.30
N GLU A 123 7.56 -2.66 -0.05
CA GLU A 123 6.14 -2.32 -0.25
C GLU A 123 5.24 -2.55 0.97
N ILE A 124 5.59 -3.43 1.89
CA ILE A 124 4.81 -3.83 3.06
C ILE A 124 5.73 -3.95 4.29
N VAL A 125 5.28 -3.37 5.40
CA VAL A 125 5.81 -3.62 6.75
C VAL A 125 4.67 -4.09 7.63
N ASN A 126 4.80 -5.28 8.18
CA ASN A 126 3.93 -5.76 9.24
C ASN A 126 4.54 -5.35 10.59
N ASP A 127 4.04 -4.26 11.19
CA ASP A 127 4.59 -3.68 12.42
C ASP A 127 3.65 -3.91 13.61
N THR A 128 4.18 -3.71 14.82
CA THR A 128 3.42 -3.66 16.08
C THR A 128 3.77 -2.37 16.82
N VAL A 129 2.77 -1.54 17.05
CA VAL A 129 2.91 -0.24 17.72
C VAL A 129 2.00 -0.22 18.94
N GLU A 130 2.57 -0.01 20.13
CA GLU A 130 1.84 -0.03 21.41
C GLU A 130 1.05 -1.34 21.62
N GLY A 131 1.65 -2.48 21.22
CA GLY A 131 1.04 -3.81 21.36
C GLY A 131 -0.01 -4.17 20.29
N GLU A 132 -0.34 -3.25 19.39
CA GLU A 132 -1.31 -3.47 18.33
C GLU A 132 -0.64 -3.60 16.96
N ARG A 133 -1.04 -4.63 16.20
CA ARG A 133 -0.56 -4.85 14.85
C ARG A 133 -1.07 -3.78 13.89
N ILE A 134 -0.22 -3.30 13.01
CA ILE A 134 -0.56 -2.42 11.90
C ILE A 134 0.05 -2.95 10.61
N LEU A 135 -0.56 -2.61 9.48
CA LEU A 135 -0.08 -2.94 8.15
C LEU A 135 0.31 -1.64 7.43
N VAL A 136 1.61 -1.39 7.26
CA VAL A 136 2.11 -0.23 6.52
C VAL A 136 2.39 -0.65 5.09
N THR A 137 1.90 0.10 4.12
CA THR A 137 1.94 -0.27 2.70
C THR A 137 2.35 0.91 1.84
N TYR A 138 3.09 0.65 0.78
CA TYR A 138 3.54 1.64 -0.18
C TYR A 138 3.54 1.07 -1.59
N CYS A 139 2.81 1.71 -2.53
CA CYS A 139 2.97 1.43 -3.95
C CYS A 139 3.79 2.55 -4.61
N PRO A 140 5.02 2.27 -5.06
CA PRO A 140 5.87 3.29 -5.66
C PRO A 140 5.39 3.77 -7.02
N LEU A 141 4.60 2.97 -7.75
CA LEU A 141 4.07 3.36 -9.06
C LEU A 141 2.97 4.42 -8.97
N CYS A 142 2.32 4.53 -7.79
CA CYS A 142 1.11 5.33 -7.57
C CYS A 142 1.27 6.38 -6.46
N LEU A 143 2.42 6.43 -5.79
CA LEU A 143 2.67 7.24 -4.58
C LEU A 143 1.58 7.04 -3.50
N THR A 144 1.12 5.79 -3.34
CA THR A 144 0.08 5.43 -2.36
C THR A 144 0.73 4.87 -1.09
N GLY A 145 0.70 5.64 0.00
CA GLY A 145 1.21 5.25 1.31
C GLY A 145 0.09 5.16 2.35
N PHE A 146 -0.20 3.93 2.82
CA PHE A 146 -1.30 3.67 3.75
C PHE A 146 -0.87 2.85 4.95
N VAL A 147 -1.51 3.14 6.09
CA VAL A 147 -1.47 2.28 7.27
C VAL A 147 -2.88 1.71 7.48
N PHE A 148 -3.00 0.40 7.58
CA PHE A 148 -4.25 -0.29 7.83
C PHE A 148 -4.25 -0.98 9.19
N ASP A 149 -5.43 -1.16 9.76
CA ASP A 149 -5.70 -2.16 10.79
C ASP A 149 -5.87 -3.53 10.11
N PRO A 150 -4.95 -4.49 10.30
CA PRO A 150 -5.01 -5.79 9.63
C PRO A 150 -6.00 -6.75 10.31
N LEU A 151 -7.07 -6.23 10.92
CA LEU A 151 -8.15 -7.02 11.48
C LEU A 151 -9.09 -7.47 10.37
N VAL A 152 -9.09 -8.76 10.08
CA VAL A 152 -9.92 -9.40 9.04
C VAL A 152 -10.88 -10.36 9.73
N ARG A 153 -12.18 -10.02 9.72
CA ARG A 153 -13.26 -10.81 10.36
C ARG A 153 -12.94 -11.24 11.80
N GLY A 154 -12.39 -10.30 12.59
CA GLY A 154 -12.08 -10.52 14.00
C GLY A 154 -10.70 -11.13 14.29
N GLU A 155 -9.89 -11.43 13.27
CA GLU A 155 -8.52 -11.93 13.44
C GLU A 155 -7.49 -10.99 12.83
N ARG A 156 -6.39 -10.74 13.57
CA ARG A 156 -5.27 -9.95 13.05
C ARG A 156 -4.39 -10.83 12.18
N VAL A 157 -4.28 -10.50 10.89
CA VAL A 157 -3.51 -11.29 9.91
C VAL A 157 -2.23 -10.59 9.46
N GLU A 158 -1.33 -11.33 8.82
CA GLU A 158 -0.14 -10.78 8.17
C GLU A 158 -0.35 -10.71 6.66
N PHE A 159 0.27 -9.72 6.02
CA PHE A 159 0.20 -9.53 4.57
C PHE A 159 1.58 -9.68 3.93
N GLY A 160 1.58 -10.13 2.67
CA GLY A 160 2.76 -10.16 1.81
C GLY A 160 2.47 -9.55 0.44
N THR A 161 3.52 -9.42 -0.37
CA THR A 161 3.40 -8.89 -1.73
C THR A 161 3.00 -10.03 -2.69
N SER A 162 1.97 -9.82 -3.51
CA SER A 162 1.51 -10.88 -4.43
C SER A 162 2.30 -10.93 -5.74
N GLY A 163 3.14 -9.93 -6.00
CA GLY A 163 3.76 -9.68 -7.31
C GLY A 163 2.76 -9.23 -8.38
N LYS A 164 1.52 -8.90 -8.02
CA LYS A 164 0.46 -8.50 -8.94
C LYS A 164 0.08 -7.03 -8.78
N LEU A 165 -0.52 -6.50 -9.84
CA LEU A 165 -1.03 -5.14 -9.92
C LEU A 165 -2.46 -5.16 -10.45
N TRP A 166 -3.25 -4.18 -10.01
CA TRP A 166 -4.55 -3.84 -10.59
C TRP A 166 -4.63 -2.32 -10.71
N LYS A 167 -4.90 -1.81 -11.91
CA LYS A 167 -4.80 -0.37 -12.24
C LYS A 167 -3.47 0.25 -11.78
N SER A 168 -2.36 -0.44 -12.09
CA SER A 168 -0.98 -0.11 -11.66
C SER A 168 -0.73 -0.06 -10.16
N ASN A 169 -1.75 -0.32 -9.34
CA ASN A 169 -1.65 -0.24 -7.89
C ASN A 169 -1.35 -1.62 -7.29
N LEU A 170 -0.69 -1.62 -6.13
CA LEU A 170 -0.26 -2.81 -5.41
C LEU A 170 -1.44 -3.74 -5.10
N VAL A 171 -1.30 -5.00 -5.47
CA VAL A 171 -2.13 -6.10 -4.97
C VAL A 171 -1.34 -6.87 -3.93
N MET A 172 -1.85 -6.89 -2.71
CA MET A 172 -1.30 -7.62 -1.57
C MET A 172 -1.97 -9.01 -1.49
N TYR A 173 -1.47 -9.88 -0.62
CA TYR A 173 -2.21 -11.06 -0.19
C TYR A 173 -2.15 -11.22 1.32
N ASP A 174 -3.20 -11.76 1.94
CA ASP A 174 -3.15 -12.17 3.35
C ASP A 174 -2.61 -13.59 3.46
N ARG A 175 -1.70 -13.83 4.41
CA ARG A 175 -1.03 -15.13 4.56
C ARG A 175 -1.92 -16.24 5.12
N LYS A 176 -3.12 -15.89 5.60
CA LYS A 176 -4.03 -16.83 6.23
C LYS A 176 -4.88 -17.56 5.20
N THR A 177 -5.41 -16.83 4.23
CA THR A 177 -6.38 -17.33 3.24
C THR A 177 -5.87 -17.24 1.81
N ASP A 178 -4.70 -16.62 1.60
CA ASP A 178 -4.15 -16.29 0.28
C ASP A 178 -5.08 -15.42 -0.59
N SER A 179 -6.08 -14.76 0.00
CA SER A 179 -6.94 -13.83 -0.74
C SER A 179 -6.11 -12.62 -1.19
N LEU A 180 -6.45 -12.07 -2.36
CA LEU A 180 -5.78 -10.90 -2.93
C LEU A 180 -6.51 -9.62 -2.54
N TRP A 181 -5.75 -8.61 -2.14
CA TRP A 181 -6.26 -7.34 -1.63
C TRP A 181 -5.75 -6.16 -2.45
N SER A 182 -6.65 -5.31 -2.91
CA SER A 182 -6.29 -4.04 -3.55
C SER A 182 -5.88 -3.04 -2.48
N GLN A 183 -4.65 -2.52 -2.56
CA GLN A 183 -4.15 -1.53 -1.61
C GLN A 183 -4.97 -0.22 -1.69
N ILE A 184 -5.23 0.29 -2.90
CA ILE A 184 -5.99 1.54 -3.10
C ILE A 184 -7.46 1.46 -2.70
N LEU A 185 -8.08 0.26 -2.73
CA LEU A 185 -9.44 0.08 -2.20
C LEU A 185 -9.43 -0.24 -0.70
N GLY A 186 -8.31 -0.73 -0.16
CA GLY A 186 -8.28 -1.37 1.15
C GLY A 186 -9.22 -2.58 1.22
N GLU A 187 -9.44 -3.30 0.13
CA GLU A 187 -10.47 -4.35 0.03
C GLU A 187 -9.91 -5.64 -0.60
N ALA A 188 -10.36 -6.78 -0.11
CA ALA A 188 -10.15 -8.07 -0.76
C ALA A 188 -10.91 -8.11 -2.09
N ILE A 189 -10.18 -8.34 -3.17
CA ILE A 189 -10.70 -8.33 -4.54
C ILE A 189 -10.80 -9.73 -5.17
N VAL A 190 -10.09 -10.72 -4.64
CA VAL A 190 -10.14 -12.12 -5.09
C VAL A 190 -9.92 -13.07 -3.90
N GLY A 191 -10.61 -14.21 -3.89
CA GLY A 191 -10.43 -15.25 -2.87
C GLY A 191 -11.51 -15.24 -1.79
N GLU A 192 -11.30 -16.02 -0.73
CA GLU A 192 -12.28 -16.25 0.34
C GLU A 192 -12.75 -14.95 1.01
N MET A 193 -11.84 -13.98 1.14
CA MET A 193 -12.11 -12.71 1.82
C MET A 193 -12.76 -11.66 0.92
N THR A 194 -13.00 -11.92 -0.37
CA THR A 194 -13.54 -10.94 -1.35
C THR A 194 -14.70 -10.11 -0.76
N GLY A 195 -14.60 -8.78 -0.88
CA GLY A 195 -15.56 -7.82 -0.35
C GLY A 195 -15.29 -7.35 1.09
N THR A 196 -14.36 -7.99 1.80
CA THR A 196 -13.91 -7.55 3.14
C THR A 196 -13.01 -6.32 3.00
N LYS A 197 -13.22 -5.31 3.84
CA LYS A 197 -12.45 -4.05 3.84
C LYS A 197 -11.54 -3.98 5.07
N LEU A 198 -10.38 -3.35 4.92
CA LEU A 198 -9.47 -2.96 5.99
C LEU A 198 -9.78 -1.53 6.43
N ASN A 199 -9.72 -1.29 7.74
CA ASN A 199 -9.82 0.07 8.26
C ASN A 199 -8.51 0.82 8.01
N VAL A 200 -8.59 1.98 7.37
CA VAL A 200 -7.42 2.87 7.23
C VAL A 200 -7.17 3.56 8.55
N LEU A 201 -5.95 3.44 9.07
CA LEU A 201 -5.50 4.14 10.26
C LEU A 201 -4.93 5.52 9.91
N PRO A 202 -5.10 6.55 10.77
CA PRO A 202 -4.51 7.87 10.54
C PRO A 202 -2.98 7.84 10.41
N SER A 203 -2.49 8.29 9.26
CA SER A 203 -1.07 8.45 8.96
C SER A 203 -0.87 9.68 8.09
N ASP A 204 0.38 10.11 7.90
CA ASP A 204 0.74 11.20 6.98
C ASP A 204 1.81 10.70 6.01
N GLN A 205 1.79 11.17 4.76
CA GLN A 205 2.97 11.13 3.90
C GLN A 205 3.71 12.45 4.09
N ALA A 206 4.90 12.42 4.70
CA ALA A 206 5.61 13.62 5.14
C ALA A 206 7.11 13.54 4.82
N ARG A 207 7.78 14.69 4.84
CA ARG A 207 9.25 14.76 4.77
C ARG A 207 9.86 14.46 6.14
N TYR A 208 10.95 13.72 6.15
CA TYR A 208 11.65 13.32 7.37
C TYR A 208 12.07 14.52 8.22
N GLY A 209 12.58 15.58 7.58
CA GLY A 209 13.04 16.80 8.24
C GLY A 209 11.93 17.53 9.00
N GLU A 210 10.73 17.58 8.45
CA GLU A 210 9.57 18.19 9.11
C GLU A 210 9.04 17.29 10.23
N TRP A 211 8.95 15.99 9.98
CA TRP A 211 8.50 15.02 10.98
C TRP A 211 9.40 14.99 12.22
N LYS A 212 10.73 14.95 12.05
CA LYS A 212 11.67 14.82 13.16
C LYS A 212 11.75 16.07 14.06
N LYS A 213 11.37 17.26 13.54
CA LYS A 213 11.23 18.49 14.35
C LYS A 213 10.13 18.35 15.40
N LEU A 214 9.04 17.67 15.06
CA LEU A 214 7.91 17.44 15.96
C LEU A 214 8.10 16.22 16.86
N PHE A 215 8.83 15.20 16.37
CA PHE A 215 9.00 13.92 17.05
C PHE A 215 10.48 13.58 17.24
N ALA A 216 11.20 14.38 18.04
CA ALA A 216 12.62 14.19 18.30
C ALA A 216 12.97 12.81 18.92
N ASN A 217 12.04 12.24 19.70
CA ASN A 217 12.14 10.90 20.28
C ASN A 217 11.51 9.81 19.40
N GLY A 218 11.11 10.16 18.18
CA GLY A 218 10.51 9.24 17.23
C GLY A 218 11.48 8.14 16.78
N GLN A 219 10.91 7.12 16.15
CA GLN A 219 11.62 5.92 15.74
C GLN A 219 11.52 5.74 14.22
N VAL A 220 12.67 5.58 13.57
CA VAL A 220 12.80 5.49 12.11
C VAL A 220 13.07 4.04 11.73
N LEU A 221 12.34 3.51 10.73
CA LEU A 221 12.57 2.16 10.22
C LEU A 221 14.04 1.99 9.79
N SER A 222 14.68 0.94 10.30
CA SER A 222 16.08 0.61 10.00
C SER A 222 16.22 -0.08 8.63
N ARG A 223 17.41 0.06 8.03
CA ARG A 223 17.84 -0.70 6.86
C ARG A 223 18.18 -2.17 7.18
N GLU A 224 18.18 -2.55 8.47
CA GLU A 224 18.30 -3.93 8.95
C GLU A 224 17.00 -4.72 8.74
N THR A 225 16.63 -4.95 7.48
CA THR A 225 15.35 -5.59 7.12
C THR A 225 15.44 -7.11 6.94
N GLY A 226 16.65 -7.66 6.99
CA GLY A 226 16.92 -9.06 6.62
C GLY A 226 17.09 -9.29 5.10
N ALA A 227 16.95 -8.25 4.27
CA ALA A 227 17.20 -8.32 2.83
C ALA A 227 18.38 -7.43 2.41
N VAL A 228 19.16 -7.89 1.43
CA VAL A 228 20.19 -7.07 0.77
C VAL A 228 19.54 -6.28 -0.36
N ARG A 229 19.51 -4.95 -0.22
CA ARG A 229 18.91 -3.99 -1.16
C ARG A 229 19.77 -2.74 -1.25
N PHE A 230 19.62 -2.00 -2.34
CA PHE A 230 20.31 -0.73 -2.56
C PHE A 230 19.49 0.44 -2.00
N TYR A 231 19.27 0.47 -0.69
CA TYR A 231 18.52 1.55 -0.04
C TYR A 231 19.12 2.93 -0.33
N GLY A 232 18.26 3.91 -0.57
CA GLY A 232 18.64 5.25 -1.05
C GLY A 232 18.72 5.37 -2.57
N SER A 233 18.60 4.24 -3.29
CA SER A 233 18.31 4.23 -4.72
C SER A 233 16.90 3.68 -4.95
N THR A 234 16.30 4.07 -6.07
CA THR A 234 14.92 3.74 -6.43
C THR A 234 14.90 2.98 -7.76
N PRO A 235 14.29 1.77 -7.81
CA PRO A 235 14.17 0.98 -9.03
C PRO A 235 13.15 1.56 -10.02
N TYR A 236 12.35 2.55 -9.61
CA TYR A 236 11.27 3.14 -10.39
C TYR A 236 11.53 4.60 -10.81
N GLY A 237 12.76 5.10 -10.66
CA GLY A 237 13.07 6.52 -10.87
C GLY A 237 12.58 7.39 -9.69
N ASP A 238 12.44 8.69 -9.90
CA ASP A 238 12.07 9.63 -8.82
C ASP A 238 10.69 9.33 -8.20
N TYR A 239 10.55 9.48 -6.87
CA TYR A 239 9.33 9.13 -6.14
C TYR A 239 8.10 9.92 -6.61
N PHE A 240 8.31 11.15 -7.10
CA PHE A 240 7.24 12.05 -7.49
C PHE A 240 6.94 12.02 -8.99
N SER A 241 7.56 11.08 -9.72
CA SER A 241 7.41 10.95 -11.17
C SER A 241 6.55 9.75 -11.54
N VAL A 242 5.66 9.95 -12.51
CA VAL A 242 4.89 8.85 -13.11
C VAL A 242 5.72 8.16 -14.19
N THR A 243 5.92 6.85 -14.03
CA THR A 243 6.73 6.06 -14.96
C THR A 243 5.94 5.64 -16.21
N ASN A 244 6.65 5.36 -17.32
CA ASN A 244 6.04 4.75 -18.50
C ASN A 244 5.37 3.39 -18.18
N LEU A 245 5.97 2.63 -17.26
CA LEU A 245 5.37 1.40 -16.76
C LEU A 245 4.00 1.69 -16.13
N SER A 246 3.92 2.64 -15.19
CA SER A 246 2.67 3.06 -14.54
C SER A 246 1.57 3.39 -15.55
N LEU A 247 1.88 4.17 -16.59
CA LEU A 247 0.93 4.59 -17.61
C LEU A 247 0.52 3.45 -18.56
N SER A 248 1.47 2.59 -18.96
CA SER A 248 1.20 1.50 -19.89
C SER A 248 0.22 0.46 -19.34
N LEU A 249 0.26 0.26 -18.01
CA LEU A 249 -0.57 -0.72 -17.31
C LEU A 249 -1.99 -0.18 -17.02
N THR A 250 -2.12 1.10 -16.68
CA THR A 250 -3.42 1.72 -16.38
C THR A 250 -4.13 2.29 -17.61
N LYS A 251 -3.37 2.82 -18.60
CA LYS A 251 -3.87 3.53 -19.78
C LYS A 251 -4.89 4.62 -19.41
N PRO A 252 -4.51 5.60 -18.57
CA PRO A 252 -5.44 6.60 -18.06
C PRO A 252 -6.01 7.45 -19.20
N THR A 253 -7.31 7.72 -19.14
CA THR A 253 -8.04 8.55 -20.12
C THR A 253 -8.54 9.88 -19.51
N ASP A 254 -8.51 10.00 -18.19
CA ASP A 254 -8.98 11.19 -17.49
C ASP A 254 -7.92 12.31 -17.53
N THR A 255 -8.28 13.45 -18.12
CA THR A 255 -7.39 14.60 -18.32
C THR A 255 -7.70 15.78 -17.40
N ARG A 256 -8.51 15.59 -16.34
CA ARG A 256 -8.92 16.69 -15.45
C ARG A 256 -7.77 17.24 -14.62
N LEU A 257 -6.73 16.44 -14.38
CA LEU A 257 -5.45 16.77 -13.76
C LEU A 257 -4.28 16.06 -14.48
N PRO A 258 -3.04 16.55 -14.33
CA PRO A 258 -1.85 15.79 -14.68
C PRO A 258 -1.81 14.41 -14.01
N ASN A 259 -1.23 13.42 -14.68
CA ASN A 259 -1.19 12.03 -14.17
C ASN A 259 -0.52 11.92 -12.79
N ASP A 260 0.52 12.71 -12.56
CA ASP A 260 1.34 12.80 -11.35
C ASP A 260 0.79 13.78 -10.31
N ALA A 261 -0.37 14.40 -10.54
CA ALA A 261 -0.99 15.27 -9.55
C ALA A 261 -1.30 14.46 -8.28
N PHE A 262 -0.73 14.89 -7.15
CA PHE A 262 -0.96 14.25 -5.86
C PHE A 262 -2.30 14.67 -5.27
N ILE A 263 -3.17 13.70 -5.00
CA ILE A 263 -4.52 13.93 -4.53
C ILE A 263 -4.77 13.23 -3.19
N LEU A 264 -5.80 13.68 -2.49
CA LEU A 264 -6.42 12.99 -1.36
C LEU A 264 -7.84 12.59 -1.75
N GLY A 265 -8.11 11.30 -1.84
CA GLY A 265 -9.39 10.71 -2.23
C GLY A 265 -10.21 10.26 -1.03
N VAL A 266 -11.53 10.43 -1.09
CA VAL A 266 -12.49 9.86 -0.13
C VAL A 266 -13.60 9.13 -0.85
N VAL A 267 -14.10 8.07 -0.24
CA VAL A 267 -15.31 7.37 -0.68
C VAL A 267 -16.31 7.40 0.47
N LEU A 268 -17.45 8.07 0.26
CA LEU A 268 -18.54 8.18 1.23
C LEU A 268 -19.83 7.74 0.54
N ASN A 269 -20.60 6.85 1.17
CA ASN A 269 -21.87 6.32 0.63
C ASN A 269 -21.76 5.87 -0.84
N GLY A 270 -20.70 5.10 -1.17
CA GLY A 270 -20.42 4.63 -2.52
C GLY A 270 -20.01 5.69 -3.56
N LYS A 271 -19.86 6.97 -3.18
CA LYS A 271 -19.43 8.04 -4.08
C LYS A 271 -18.02 8.50 -3.74
N ALA A 272 -17.20 8.71 -4.77
CA ALA A 272 -15.81 9.11 -4.65
C ALA A 272 -15.65 10.63 -4.88
N LYS A 273 -14.75 11.25 -4.12
CA LYS A 273 -14.29 12.62 -4.35
C LYS A 273 -12.79 12.72 -4.11
N ALA A 274 -12.08 13.44 -4.96
CA ALA A 274 -10.66 13.74 -4.82
C ALA A 274 -10.44 15.22 -4.56
N TYR A 275 -9.42 15.53 -3.77
CA TYR A 275 -8.93 16.88 -3.51
C TYR A 275 -7.48 16.96 -3.98
N TRP A 276 -7.21 17.85 -4.94
CA TRP A 276 -5.84 18.13 -5.36
C TRP A 276 -5.09 18.84 -4.24
N VAL A 277 -3.99 18.24 -3.77
CA VAL A 277 -3.27 18.72 -2.59
C VAL A 277 -2.79 20.16 -2.75
N GLU A 278 -2.27 20.51 -3.93
CA GLU A 278 -1.79 21.88 -4.21
C GLU A 278 -2.92 22.92 -4.13
N ALA A 279 -4.12 22.57 -4.60
CA ALA A 279 -5.28 23.46 -4.51
C ALA A 279 -5.73 23.69 -3.06
N VAL A 280 -5.63 22.65 -2.21
CA VAL A 280 -5.90 22.77 -0.77
C VAL A 280 -4.82 23.62 -0.09
N LYS A 281 -3.54 23.35 -0.35
CA LYS A 281 -2.41 24.13 0.18
C LYS A 281 -2.51 25.61 -0.19
N ALA A 282 -2.88 25.92 -1.43
CA ALA A 282 -3.06 27.30 -1.89
C ALA A 282 -4.15 28.08 -1.13
N LYS A 283 -5.20 27.39 -0.65
CA LYS A 283 -6.27 27.98 0.16
C LYS A 283 -6.00 27.90 1.67
N GLY A 284 -5.11 27.02 2.11
CA GLY A 284 -4.80 26.76 3.52
C GLY A 284 -5.83 25.86 4.20
N THR A 285 -7.10 26.26 4.20
CA THR A 285 -8.20 25.49 4.82
C THR A 285 -9.41 25.43 3.89
N ILE A 286 -10.01 24.25 3.76
CA ILE A 286 -11.22 23.99 2.97
C ILE A 286 -12.29 23.40 3.87
N GLU A 287 -13.48 23.98 3.84
CA GLU A 287 -14.70 23.34 4.32
C GLU A 287 -15.52 22.86 3.11
N ASP A 288 -16.01 21.63 3.18
CA ASP A 288 -16.80 21.01 2.12
C ASP A 288 -17.90 20.13 2.71
N VAL A 289 -18.96 19.89 1.95
CA VAL A 289 -20.01 18.93 2.31
C VAL A 289 -20.11 17.91 1.20
N PHE A 290 -19.74 16.68 1.50
CA PHE A 290 -19.77 15.58 0.54
C PHE A 290 -20.60 14.42 1.09
N GLN A 291 -21.63 14.01 0.35
CA GLN A 291 -22.54 12.93 0.73
C GLN A 291 -23.13 13.10 2.15
N GLY A 292 -23.48 14.34 2.52
CA GLY A 292 -24.03 14.69 3.82
C GLY A 292 -23.02 14.77 4.97
N THR A 293 -21.73 14.51 4.71
CA THR A 293 -20.66 14.63 5.69
C THR A 293 -19.96 15.98 5.56
N GLN A 294 -19.83 16.72 6.67
CA GLN A 294 -19.04 17.93 6.73
C GLN A 294 -17.56 17.56 6.83
N LEU A 295 -16.77 18.00 5.85
CA LEU A 295 -15.34 17.74 5.73
C LEU A 295 -14.57 19.05 5.93
N LEU A 296 -13.48 18.97 6.70
CA LEU A 296 -12.51 20.04 6.87
C LEU A 296 -11.15 19.52 6.42
N LEU A 297 -10.54 20.16 5.42
CA LEU A 297 -9.16 19.90 5.03
C LEU A 297 -8.29 21.08 5.46
N ASN A 298 -7.18 20.80 6.12
CA ASN A 298 -6.25 21.82 6.62
C ASN A 298 -4.82 21.51 6.20
N HIS A 299 -4.11 22.51 5.69
CA HIS A 299 -2.67 22.45 5.47
C HIS A 299 -1.93 22.71 6.79
N GLU A 300 -1.41 21.65 7.38
CA GLU A 300 -0.54 21.69 8.56
C GLU A 300 0.86 22.09 8.11
N LYS A 301 1.21 23.38 8.28
CA LYS A 301 2.43 23.96 7.72
C LYS A 301 3.71 23.37 8.32
N GLU A 302 3.66 22.95 9.58
CA GLU A 302 4.79 22.38 10.32
C GLU A 302 5.24 21.02 9.76
N LEU A 303 4.30 20.27 9.16
CA LEU A 303 4.59 18.99 8.50
C LEU A 303 4.57 19.09 6.98
N ASP A 304 4.09 20.22 6.45
CA ASP A 304 3.75 20.44 5.04
C ASP A 304 2.78 19.37 4.47
N VAL A 305 1.79 18.97 5.28
CA VAL A 305 0.79 17.96 4.91
C VAL A 305 -0.62 18.54 4.93
N VAL A 306 -1.50 18.00 4.10
CA VAL A 306 -2.93 18.27 4.18
C VAL A 306 -3.59 17.15 4.99
N ARG A 307 -4.23 17.51 6.10
CA ARG A 307 -5.04 16.58 6.90
C ARG A 307 -6.52 16.83 6.67
N MET A 308 -7.30 15.76 6.72
CA MET A 308 -8.75 15.81 6.56
C MET A 308 -9.44 15.39 7.86
N PHE A 309 -10.53 16.05 8.18
CA PHE A 309 -11.34 15.79 9.35
C PHE A 309 -12.81 15.73 8.96
N LYS A 310 -13.55 14.85 9.63
CA LYS A 310 -15.00 14.90 9.67
C LYS A 310 -15.41 15.80 10.83
N LYS A 311 -16.31 16.74 10.57
CA LYS A 311 -16.95 17.54 11.62
C LYS A 311 -18.19 16.81 12.13
N LEU A 312 -18.16 16.41 13.39
CA LEU A 312 -19.25 15.71 14.06
C LEU A 312 -20.35 16.69 14.47
N PRO A 313 -21.60 16.23 14.70
CA PRO A 313 -22.71 17.11 15.09
C PRO A 313 -22.48 17.90 16.39
N ASN A 314 -21.64 17.39 17.30
CA ASN A 314 -21.24 18.06 18.53
C ASN A 314 -20.13 19.12 18.33
N GLY A 315 -19.64 19.30 17.09
CA GLY A 315 -18.57 20.22 16.74
C GLY A 315 -17.16 19.65 16.84
N GLU A 316 -17.00 18.42 17.34
CA GLU A 316 -15.69 17.76 17.39
C GLU A 316 -15.19 17.40 15.98
N LEU A 317 -13.86 17.40 15.84
CA LEU A 317 -13.19 17.01 14.61
C LEU A 317 -12.60 15.61 14.76
N GLU A 318 -13.09 14.68 13.95
CA GLU A 318 -12.57 13.32 13.86
C GLU A 318 -11.60 13.24 12.69
N ARG A 319 -10.33 12.89 12.94
CA ARG A 319 -9.32 12.77 11.87
C ARG A 319 -9.70 11.62 10.93
N MET A 320 -9.78 11.94 9.65
CA MET A 320 -9.91 10.97 8.57
C MET A 320 -8.56 10.78 7.89
N ASN A 321 -8.32 9.59 7.35
CA ASN A 321 -7.18 9.36 6.48
C ASN A 321 -7.65 9.11 5.04
N PRO A 322 -7.65 10.13 4.17
CA PRO A 322 -8.04 9.96 2.79
C PRO A 322 -7.01 9.12 2.03
N PHE A 323 -7.45 8.49 0.94
CA PHE A 323 -6.61 7.75 0.03
C PHE A 323 -5.69 8.70 -0.75
N SER A 324 -4.43 8.78 -0.35
CA SER A 324 -3.40 9.54 -1.04
C SER A 324 -2.86 8.76 -2.24
N ALA A 325 -2.83 9.39 -3.42
CA ALA A 325 -2.40 8.75 -4.66
C ALA A 325 -2.01 9.79 -5.71
N PHE A 326 -1.31 9.35 -6.75
CA PHE A 326 -1.31 10.04 -8.04
C PHE A 326 -2.68 9.96 -8.72
N TRP A 327 -3.07 11.03 -9.41
CA TRP A 327 -4.36 11.17 -10.09
C TRP A 327 -4.66 10.02 -11.04
N PHE A 328 -3.68 9.60 -11.86
CA PHE A 328 -3.91 8.54 -12.86
C PHE A 328 -4.38 7.22 -12.22
N SER A 329 -3.88 6.91 -11.01
CA SER A 329 -4.22 5.68 -10.30
C SER A 329 -5.60 5.80 -9.64
N TRP A 330 -5.88 6.92 -8.98
CA TRP A 330 -7.18 7.17 -8.36
C TRP A 330 -8.32 7.19 -9.39
N ALA A 331 -8.17 7.97 -10.46
CA ALA A 331 -9.20 8.12 -11.48
C ALA A 331 -9.48 6.81 -12.25
N ALA A 332 -8.49 5.92 -12.35
CA ALA A 332 -8.68 4.61 -12.96
C ALA A 332 -9.54 3.64 -12.13
N VAL A 333 -9.56 3.83 -10.81
CA VAL A 333 -10.37 3.05 -9.86
C VAL A 333 -11.72 3.73 -9.61
N HIS A 334 -11.75 5.06 -9.64
CA HIS A 334 -12.93 5.88 -9.39
C HIS A 334 -13.18 6.87 -10.55
N PRO A 335 -13.60 6.40 -11.74
CA PRO A 335 -13.75 7.24 -12.93
C PRO A 335 -14.77 8.37 -12.73
N ASP A 336 -15.83 8.12 -11.97
CA ASP A 336 -16.88 9.09 -11.66
C ASP A 336 -16.56 9.99 -10.46
N THR A 337 -15.31 9.98 -9.96
CA THR A 337 -14.92 10.78 -8.80
C THR A 337 -15.24 12.26 -9.04
N GLU A 338 -15.86 12.91 -8.06
CA GLU A 338 -15.85 14.37 -7.99
C GLU A 338 -14.41 14.86 -7.77
N LEU A 339 -14.12 16.10 -8.16
CA LEU A 339 -12.78 16.66 -8.06
C LEU A 339 -12.82 18.11 -7.57
N PHE A 340 -12.10 18.37 -6.48
CA PHE A 340 -11.71 19.70 -6.04
C PHE A 340 -10.29 20.00 -6.55
N LYS A 341 -10.12 21.09 -7.31
CA LYS A 341 -8.85 21.49 -7.92
C LYS A 341 -8.71 23.00 -8.04
#